data_AF-A0A5E5PVA5-F1
#
_entry.id   AF-A0A5E5PVA5-F1
#
_cell.length_a   1.000
_cell.length_b   1.000
_cell.length_c   1.000
_cell.angle_alpha   90.00
_cell.angle_beta   90.00
_cell.angle_gamma   90.00
#
_symmetry.space_group_name_H-M   'P 1'
#
loop_
_entity.id
_entity.type
_entity.pdbx_description
1 polymer ?
#
loop_
_entity_poly.entity_id
_entity_poly.type
_entity_poly.pdbx_seq_one_letter_code
_entity_poly.pdbx_strand_id
1 'polypeptide(L)'
;MKSKICQDGGKALMSHSNKELGKWILRDILDLQEGELLTYEKLALLGIDSVRIDKISNSEFEINFSRIGSYENFKESYLDN
;
A
#
# COMPACT_ATOMS: atom_id res chain seq x y z
N MET A 1 -0.40 -8.18 -11.11
CA MET A 1 -1.77 -8.24 -10.54
C MET A 1 -2.64 -7.21 -11.25
N LYS A 2 -3.81 -7.58 -11.78
CA LYS A 2 -4.74 -6.58 -12.36
C LYS A 2 -5.50 -5.88 -11.24
N SER A 3 -5.52 -4.56 -11.27
CA SER A 3 -6.13 -3.73 -10.22
C SER A 3 -6.86 -2.53 -10.81
N LYS A 4 -7.77 -1.94 -10.05
CA LYS A 4 -8.52 -0.73 -10.44
C LYS A 4 -8.75 0.18 -9.23
N ILE A 5 -8.85 1.47 -9.51
CA ILE A 5 -9.41 2.46 -8.60
C ILE A 5 -10.94 2.35 -8.65
N CYS A 6 -11.61 2.39 -7.50
CA CYS A 6 -13.06 2.26 -7.40
C CYS A 6 -13.61 2.95 -6.13
N GLN A 7 -14.93 2.82 -5.94
CA GLN A 7 -15.75 3.47 -4.91
C GLN A 7 -15.84 5.00 -5.08
N ASP A 8 -16.79 5.60 -4.37
CA ASP A 8 -17.04 7.04 -4.40
C ASP A 8 -15.78 7.82 -4.03
N GLY A 9 -15.41 8.77 -4.90
CA GLY A 9 -14.19 9.56 -4.77
C GLY A 9 -12.90 8.82 -5.12
N GLY A 10 -12.96 7.62 -5.69
CA GLY A 10 -11.76 6.85 -6.06
C GLY A 10 -10.92 6.41 -4.85
N LYS A 11 -11.56 6.30 -3.67
CA LYS A 11 -10.89 6.04 -2.39
C LYS A 11 -10.35 4.62 -2.22
N ALA A 12 -10.72 3.69 -3.09
CA ALA A 12 -10.29 2.30 -3.00
C ALA A 12 -9.42 1.89 -4.19
N LEU A 13 -8.30 1.24 -3.90
CA LEU A 13 -7.53 0.45 -4.86
C LEU A 13 -7.83 -1.03 -4.60
N MET A 14 -8.45 -1.70 -5.56
CA MET A 14 -8.80 -3.11 -5.44
C MET A 14 -8.13 -3.92 -6.55
N SER A 15 -7.64 -5.10 -6.20
CA SER A 15 -7.18 -6.07 -7.19
C SER A 15 -8.36 -6.90 -7.71
N HIS A 16 -8.16 -7.58 -8.84
CA HIS A 16 -9.14 -8.53 -9.35
C HIS A 16 -9.43 -9.65 -8.34
N SER A 17 -8.42 -10.05 -7.56
CA SER A 17 -8.55 -11.01 -6.45
C SER A 17 -8.00 -10.40 -5.17
N ASN A 18 -8.87 -9.79 -4.36
CA ASN A 18 -8.44 -9.22 -3.07
C ASN A 18 -7.88 -10.27 -2.10
N LYS A 19 -8.20 -11.55 -2.31
CA LYS A 19 -7.55 -12.65 -1.59
C LYS A 19 -6.06 -12.75 -1.94
N GLU A 20 -5.69 -12.57 -3.21
CA GLU A 20 -4.28 -12.54 -3.64
C GLU A 20 -3.56 -11.31 -3.10
N LEU A 21 -4.18 -10.13 -3.19
CA LEU A 21 -3.62 -8.90 -2.62
C LEU A 21 -3.43 -9.04 -1.10
N GLY A 22 -4.44 -9.55 -0.39
CA GLY A 22 -4.37 -9.78 1.05
C GLY A 22 -3.31 -10.82 1.43
N LYS A 23 -3.14 -11.90 0.66
CA LYS A 23 -2.06 -12.87 0.87
C LYS A 23 -0.69 -12.23 0.70
N TRP A 24 -0.50 -11.49 -0.40
CA TRP A 24 0.76 -10.81 -0.67
C TRP A 24 1.15 -9.87 0.49
N ILE A 25 0.21 -9.03 0.96
CA ILE A 25 0.48 -8.11 2.07
C ILE A 25 0.67 -8.86 3.39
N LEU A 26 -0.32 -9.64 3.83
CA LEU A 26 -0.37 -10.14 5.21
C LEU A 26 0.52 -11.35 5.44
N ARG A 27 0.77 -12.17 4.42
CA ARG A 27 1.52 -13.44 4.56
C ARG A 27 2.90 -13.33 3.94
N ASP A 28 2.98 -12.93 2.67
CA ASP A 28 4.25 -12.98 1.95
C ASP A 28 5.20 -11.84 2.39
N ILE A 29 4.67 -10.68 2.78
CA ILE A 29 5.48 -9.52 3.20
C ILE A 29 5.52 -9.35 4.73
N LEU A 30 4.36 -9.35 5.39
CA LEU A 30 4.27 -9.06 6.83
C LEU A 30 4.39 -10.31 7.71
N ASP A 31 4.39 -11.51 7.13
CA ASP A 31 4.53 -12.80 7.82
C ASP A 31 3.61 -12.97 9.05
N LEU A 32 2.39 -12.45 8.96
CA LEU A 32 1.42 -12.56 10.04
C LEU A 32 0.82 -13.96 10.05
N GLN A 33 0.52 -14.48 11.24
CA GLN A 33 -0.23 -15.72 11.39
C GLN A 33 -1.71 -15.54 11.06
N GLU A 34 -2.42 -16.64 10.80
CA GLU A 34 -3.87 -16.61 10.63
C GLU A 34 -4.55 -16.12 11.92
N GLY A 35 -5.45 -15.14 11.80
CA GLY A 35 -6.10 -14.49 12.93
C GLY A 35 -5.25 -13.42 13.64
N GLU A 36 -3.97 -13.25 13.30
CA GLU A 36 -3.12 -12.21 13.87
C GLU A 36 -3.53 -10.82 13.34
N LEU A 37 -3.77 -9.90 14.27
CA LEU A 37 -4.12 -8.52 13.94
C LEU A 37 -2.87 -7.70 13.59
N LEU A 38 -2.88 -7.11 12.40
CA LEU A 38 -1.92 -6.07 12.02
C LEU A 38 -2.27 -4.76 12.74
N THR A 39 -1.40 -4.31 13.64
CA THR A 39 -1.53 -3.02 14.32
C THR A 39 -0.53 -2.01 13.75
N TYR A 40 -0.75 -0.73 14.03
CA TYR A 40 0.18 0.32 13.63
C TYR A 40 1.55 0.15 14.30
N GLU A 41 1.60 -0.30 15.56
CA GLU A 41 2.87 -0.53 16.27
C GLU A 41 3.73 -1.57 15.56
N LYS A 42 3.13 -2.64 15.01
CA LYS A 42 3.84 -3.63 14.20
C LYS A 42 4.42 -3.04 12.93
N LEU A 43 3.63 -2.23 12.22
CA LEU A 43 4.09 -1.50 11.03
C LEU A 43 5.24 -0.54 11.38
N ALA A 44 5.12 0.17 12.50
CA ALA A 44 6.14 1.09 12.99
C ALA A 44 7.45 0.39 13.36
N LEU A 45 7.39 -0.81 13.96
CA LEU A 45 8.58 -1.65 14.22
C LEU A 45 9.29 -2.08 12.93
N LEU A 46 8.54 -2.28 11.84
CA LEU A 46 9.08 -2.55 10.50
C LEU A 46 9.54 -1.28 9.77
N GLY A 47 9.26 -0.09 10.33
CA GLY A 47 9.64 1.19 9.76
C GLY A 47 8.80 1.62 8.56
N ILE A 48 7.58 1.09 8.39
CA ILE A 48 6.70 1.35 7.24
C ILE A 48 5.30 1.82 7.70
N ASP A 49 4.63 2.65 6.90
CA ASP A 49 3.24 3.08 7.16
C ASP A 49 2.40 3.33 5.90
N SER A 50 3.03 3.23 4.72
CA SER A 50 2.46 3.65 3.46
C SER A 50 2.97 2.78 2.33
N VAL A 51 2.28 2.85 1.19
CA VAL A 51 2.76 2.28 -0.08
C VAL A 51 2.98 3.41 -1.07
N ARG A 52 4.03 3.29 -1.88
CA ARG A 52 4.28 4.15 -3.04
C ARG A 52 3.89 3.39 -4.29
N ILE A 53 3.20 4.08 -5.19
CA ILE A 53 2.81 3.55 -6.49
C ILE A 53 3.57 4.33 -7.55
N ASP A 54 4.46 3.66 -8.25
CA ASP A 54 5.28 4.24 -9.30
C ASP A 54 4.69 3.85 -10.67
N LYS A 55 4.41 4.83 -11.54
CA LYS A 55 3.94 4.57 -12.90
C LYS A 55 5.12 4.18 -13.80
N ILE A 56 5.12 2.95 -14.28
CA ILE A 56 6.16 2.44 -15.19
C ILE A 56 5.74 2.65 -16.65
N SER A 57 4.48 2.40 -16.97
CA SER A 57 3.89 2.63 -18.30
C SER A 57 2.40 2.98 -18.19
N ASN A 58 1.68 3.03 -19.32
CA ASN A 58 0.25 3.35 -19.30
C ASN A 58 -0.62 2.30 -18.58
N SER A 59 -0.20 1.04 -18.57
CA SER A 59 -0.93 -0.08 -17.97
C SER A 59 -0.15 -0.81 -16.88
N GLU A 60 1.08 -0.37 -16.58
CA GLU A 60 1.96 -1.00 -15.61
C GLU A 60 2.40 -0.03 -14.54
N PHE A 61 2.26 -0.49 -13.31
CA PHE A 61 2.56 0.25 -12.10
C PHE A 61 3.29 -0.68 -11.14
N GLU A 62 4.24 -0.13 -10.41
CA GLU A 62 4.93 -0.81 -9.33
C GLU A 62 4.36 -0.35 -7.98
N ILE A 63 4.24 -1.27 -7.02
CA ILE A 63 3.81 -0.96 -5.66
C ILE A 63 4.89 -1.40 -4.67
N ASN A 64 5.31 -0.47 -3.82
CA ASN A 64 6.35 -0.70 -2.82
C ASN A 64 5.92 -0.18 -1.46
N PHE A 65 6.30 -0.89 -0.38
CA PHE A 65 6.20 -0.31 0.96
C PHE A 65 7.16 0.87 1.09
N SER A 66 6.72 1.89 1.80
CA SER A 66 7.47 3.12 2.01
C SER A 66 7.70 3.35 3.50
N ARG A 67 8.81 4.02 3.79
CA ARG A 67 9.22 4.31 5.17
C ARG A 67 8.22 5.25 5.82
N ILE A 68 8.13 5.15 7.15
CA ILE A 68 7.34 6.11 7.93
C ILE A 68 7.68 7.54 7.57
N GLY A 69 6.65 8.37 7.39
CA GLY A 69 6.77 9.78 7.01
C GLY A 69 6.93 10.02 5.50
N SER A 70 7.03 8.98 4.67
CA SER A 70 7.17 9.15 3.21
C SER A 70 5.95 9.81 2.58
N TYR A 71 4.75 9.51 3.08
CA TYR A 71 3.52 10.10 2.57
C TYR A 71 3.40 11.58 2.95
N GLU A 72 3.75 11.93 4.18
CA GLU A 72 3.75 13.31 4.68
C GLU A 72 4.73 14.17 3.86
N ASN A 73 5.95 13.68 3.67
CA ASN A 73 6.95 14.34 2.83
C ASN A 73 6.45 14.55 1.39
N PHE A 74 5.79 13.53 0.81
CA PHE A 74 5.18 13.63 -0.51
C PHE A 74 4.09 14.70 -0.55
N LYS A 75 3.19 14.70 0.43
CA LYS A 75 2.09 15.65 0.53
C LYS A 75 2.60 17.09 0.71
N GLU A 76 3.58 17.31 1.57
CA GLU A 76 4.21 18.63 1.77
C GLU A 76 4.84 19.14 0.48
N SER A 77 5.59 18.30 -0.22
CA SER A 77 6.19 18.67 -1.52
C SER A 77 5.16 19.07 -2.59
N TYR A 78 3.92 18.59 -2.47
CA TYR A 78 2.85 18.90 -3.42
C TYR A 78 2.06 20.17 -3.02
N LEU A 79 2.04 20.51 -1.74
CA LEU A 79 1.37 21.72 -1.23
C LEU A 79 2.26 22.97 -1.32
N ASP A 80 3.57 22.78 -1.41
CA ASP A 80 4.55 23.87 -1.63
C ASP A 80 4.72 24.25 -3.12
N ASN A 81 4.01 23.56 -4.04
CA ASN A 81 3.92 23.88 -5.47
C ASN A 81 2.55 24.48 -5.83
#